data_AF-A0A2V5MC72-F1
#
_entry.id   AF-A0A2V5MC72-F1
#
_cell.length_a   1.000
_cell.length_b   1.000
_cell.length_c   1.000
_cell.angle_alpha   90.00
_cell.angle_beta   90.00
_cell.angle_gamma   90.00
#
_symmetry.space_group_name_H-M   'P 1'
#
loop_
_entity.id
_entity.type
_entity.pdbx_description
1 polymer ?
#
loop_
_entity_poly.entity_id
_entity_poly.type
_entity_poly.pdbx_seq_one_letter_code
_entity_poly.pdbx_strand_id
1 'polypeptide(L)'
;GELVYYVGGTDEALREGRPILEASSKQILHIGPVGQASAIKVATNMVTAASIQSAAEALALVQAQGLPLEKFVEAMRVNASYSGTLAMKLPKMLERDFAPHFSVKHMLKDMQIASQIALSHYLDLGVTAAARDQLLEQMQWGHGDDDYSAVLRKYLHEPSPGYSEESEIQEPLEQSNAEEWITASAGAETQNVEAQEEDLVASPEPVLSFGGTMNAAAPAAAPLRRGFLKQLLSRFSSGEE
;
A
#
# COMPACT_ATOMS: atom_id res chain seq x y z
N GLY A 1 20.26 24.68 -16.56
CA GLY A 1 19.70 24.40 -15.21
C GLY A 1 19.42 22.92 -15.07
N GLU A 2 18.59 22.48 -14.13
CA GLU A 2 18.38 21.05 -13.83
C GLU A 2 17.05 20.45 -14.33
N LEU A 3 16.19 21.26 -14.97
CA LEU A 3 14.86 20.82 -15.37
C LEU A 3 14.89 19.89 -16.59
N VAL A 4 13.98 18.90 -16.60
CA VAL A 4 13.66 18.13 -17.81
C VAL A 4 12.31 18.60 -18.31
N TYR A 5 12.26 19.18 -19.51
CA TYR A 5 11.01 19.58 -20.15
C TYR A 5 10.48 18.46 -21.05
N TYR A 6 9.21 18.10 -20.88
CA TYR A 6 8.44 17.36 -21.87
C TYR A 6 7.64 18.38 -22.67
N VAL A 7 7.90 18.49 -23.97
CA VAL A 7 7.28 19.49 -24.86
C VAL A 7 6.33 18.81 -25.84
N GLY A 8 5.11 19.33 -25.97
CA GLY A 8 4.15 18.96 -27.00
C GLY A 8 3.80 20.18 -27.85
N GLY A 9 3.96 20.08 -29.16
CA GLY A 9 3.85 21.19 -30.11
C GLY A 9 4.44 20.86 -31.48
N THR A 10 4.43 21.82 -32.39
CA THR A 10 5.13 21.69 -33.69
C THR A 10 6.63 21.90 -33.52
N ASP A 11 7.43 21.36 -34.47
CA ASP A 11 8.88 21.59 -34.50
C ASP A 11 9.22 23.08 -34.54
N GLU A 12 8.43 23.87 -35.27
CA GLU A 12 8.63 25.31 -35.41
C GLU A 12 8.40 26.07 -34.09
N ALA A 13 7.32 25.76 -33.37
CA ALA A 13 7.07 26.35 -32.05
C ALA A 13 8.13 25.94 -31.02
N LEU A 14 8.63 24.71 -31.10
CA LEU A 14 9.76 24.28 -30.27
C LEU A 14 11.05 25.00 -30.68
N ARG A 15 11.33 25.17 -31.97
CA ARG A 15 12.51 25.89 -32.48
C ARG A 15 12.55 27.34 -31.96
N GLU A 16 11.41 28.00 -31.91
CA GLU A 16 11.27 29.37 -31.38
C GLU A 16 11.36 29.43 -29.84
N GLY A 17 10.70 28.52 -29.13
CA GLY A 17 10.70 28.49 -27.65
C GLY A 17 11.99 27.93 -27.02
N ARG A 18 12.76 27.14 -27.77
CA ARG A 18 13.94 26.40 -27.29
C ARG A 18 14.96 27.25 -26.53
N PRO A 19 15.39 28.44 -26.99
CA PRO A 19 16.38 29.24 -26.26
C PRO A 19 15.95 29.62 -24.83
N ILE A 20 14.64 29.78 -24.60
CA ILE A 20 14.08 30.10 -23.28
C ILE A 20 14.11 28.86 -22.38
N LEU A 21 13.76 27.69 -22.92
CA LEU A 21 13.78 26.41 -22.20
C LEU A 21 15.21 25.93 -21.88
N GLU A 22 16.17 26.20 -22.75
CA GLU A 22 17.58 25.81 -22.56
C GLU A 22 18.27 26.58 -21.42
N ALA A 23 17.81 27.79 -21.09
CA ALA A 23 18.33 28.55 -19.95
C ALA A 23 18.15 27.83 -18.60
N SER A 24 17.02 27.14 -18.39
CA SER A 24 16.66 26.49 -17.12
C SER A 24 16.77 24.95 -17.14
N SER A 25 16.84 24.33 -18.33
CA SER A 25 16.85 22.87 -18.46
C SER A 25 18.24 22.24 -18.47
N LYS A 26 18.26 20.93 -18.23
CA LYS A 26 19.34 19.99 -18.61
C LYS A 26 18.98 19.15 -19.83
N GLN A 27 17.68 19.01 -20.11
CA GLN A 27 17.18 18.21 -21.22
C GLN A 27 15.79 18.69 -21.66
N ILE A 28 15.56 18.67 -22.97
CA ILE A 28 14.26 18.94 -23.59
C ILE A 28 13.89 17.73 -24.43
N LEU A 29 12.78 17.08 -24.11
CA LEU A 29 12.20 15.97 -24.86
C LEU A 29 10.97 16.47 -25.61
N HIS A 30 11.05 16.47 -26.94
CA HIS A 30 9.89 16.71 -27.79
C HIS A 30 9.11 15.41 -27.92
N ILE A 31 7.88 15.38 -27.40
CA ILE A 31 7.08 14.17 -27.29
C ILE A 31 6.20 13.97 -28.54
N GLY A 32 5.75 15.06 -29.17
CA GLY A 32 4.82 15.03 -30.29
C GLY A 32 3.87 16.23 -30.27
N PRO A 33 2.62 16.10 -30.74
CA PRO A 33 1.67 17.21 -30.76
C PRO A 33 1.21 17.63 -29.35
N VAL A 34 0.51 18.76 -29.29
CA VAL A 34 -0.08 19.31 -28.06
C VAL A 34 -0.93 18.25 -27.35
N GLY A 35 -0.77 18.15 -26.02
CA GLY A 35 -1.45 17.17 -25.18
C GLY A 35 -0.62 15.92 -24.86
N GLN A 36 0.21 15.40 -25.78
CA GLN A 36 0.94 14.14 -25.53
C GLN A 36 2.00 14.26 -24.43
N ALA A 37 2.67 15.41 -24.32
CA ALA A 37 3.62 15.67 -23.23
C ALA A 37 2.95 15.64 -21.84
N SER A 38 1.68 16.02 -21.74
CA SER A 38 0.90 15.93 -20.49
C SER A 38 0.64 14.48 -20.10
N ALA A 39 0.34 13.60 -21.06
CA ALA A 39 0.17 12.17 -20.80
C ALA A 39 1.47 11.52 -20.30
N ILE A 40 2.62 11.86 -20.89
CA ILE A 40 3.93 11.42 -20.39
C ILE A 40 4.18 11.95 -18.97
N LYS A 41 3.89 13.23 -18.69
CA LYS A 41 4.06 13.80 -17.34
C LYS A 41 3.21 13.05 -16.31
N VAL A 42 1.93 12.81 -16.61
CA VAL A 42 1.02 12.04 -15.74
C VAL A 42 1.54 10.62 -15.51
N ALA A 43 1.98 9.92 -16.56
CA ALA A 43 2.56 8.58 -16.44
C ALA A 43 3.82 8.55 -15.54
N THR A 44 4.73 9.53 -15.67
CA THR A 44 5.91 9.63 -14.78
C THR A 44 5.51 9.93 -13.33
N ASN A 45 4.44 10.71 -13.13
CA ASN A 45 3.91 10.99 -11.80
C ASN A 45 3.18 9.78 -11.18
N MET A 46 2.54 8.91 -11.97
CA MET A 46 1.98 7.63 -11.47
C MET A 46 3.07 6.75 -10.84
N VAL A 47 4.19 6.55 -11.53
CA VAL A 47 5.34 5.78 -11.00
C VAL A 47 5.92 6.44 -9.75
N THR A 48 5.97 7.77 -9.73
CA THR A 48 6.48 8.58 -8.61
C THR A 48 5.59 8.45 -7.37
N ALA A 49 4.27 8.56 -7.53
CA ALA A 49 3.29 8.37 -6.45
C ALA A 49 3.33 6.94 -5.90
N ALA A 50 3.30 5.93 -6.78
CA ALA A 50 3.37 4.53 -6.39
C ALA A 50 4.65 4.21 -5.61
N SER A 51 5.81 4.72 -6.05
CA SER A 51 7.10 4.49 -5.38
C SER A 51 7.11 5.00 -3.94
N ILE A 52 6.51 6.17 -3.69
CA ILE A 52 6.45 6.77 -2.34
C ILE A 52 5.36 6.14 -1.48
N GLN A 53 4.24 5.73 -2.09
CA GLN A 53 3.21 4.96 -1.40
C GLN A 53 3.76 3.62 -0.89
N SER A 54 4.42 2.84 -1.75
CA SER A 54 5.06 1.59 -1.35
C SER A 54 6.21 1.80 -0.35
N ALA A 55 6.94 2.92 -0.41
CA ALA A 55 7.95 3.25 0.59
C ALA A 55 7.33 3.57 1.96
N ALA A 56 6.17 4.22 2.02
CA ALA A 56 5.46 4.50 3.26
C ALA A 56 4.94 3.20 3.92
N GLU A 57 4.36 2.29 3.13
CA GLU A 57 3.94 0.96 3.59
C GLU A 57 5.13 0.11 4.05
N ALA A 58 6.26 0.15 3.35
CA ALA A 58 7.46 -0.59 3.73
C ALA A 58 8.07 -0.06 5.05
N LEU A 59 8.10 1.26 5.26
CA LEU A 59 8.51 1.86 6.53
C LEU A 59 7.58 1.45 7.68
N ALA A 60 6.26 1.35 7.43
CA ALA A 60 5.29 0.85 8.39
C ALA A 60 5.59 -0.60 8.81
N LEU A 61 5.85 -1.47 7.84
CA LEU A 61 6.19 -2.87 8.07
C LEU A 61 7.50 -3.00 8.87
N VAL A 62 8.52 -2.19 8.55
CA VAL A 62 9.81 -2.17 9.26
C VAL A 62 9.61 -1.74 10.72
N GLN A 63 8.83 -0.68 10.98
CA GLN A 63 8.48 -0.28 12.35
C GLN A 63 7.71 -1.38 13.10
N ALA A 64 6.74 -2.03 12.45
CA ALA A 64 5.95 -3.11 13.04
C ALA A 64 6.77 -4.38 13.37
N GLN A 65 8.00 -4.50 12.85
CA GLN A 65 8.95 -5.55 13.22
C GLN A 65 9.99 -5.08 14.26
N GLY A 66 9.83 -3.89 14.84
CA GLY A 66 10.76 -3.32 15.82
C GLY A 66 12.14 -2.95 15.23
N LEU A 67 12.24 -2.84 13.91
CA LEU A 67 13.51 -2.54 13.23
C LEU A 67 13.70 -1.03 13.08
N PRO A 68 14.94 -0.50 13.22
CA PRO A 68 15.23 0.91 12.96
C PRO A 68 14.94 1.28 11.51
N LEU A 69 14.23 2.38 11.27
CA LEU A 69 13.84 2.83 9.93
C LEU A 69 15.05 3.15 9.05
N GLU A 70 16.15 3.56 9.67
CA GLU A 70 17.44 3.84 9.04
C GLU A 70 17.99 2.58 8.34
N LYS A 71 17.73 1.38 8.90
CA LYS A 71 18.14 0.11 8.27
C LYS A 71 17.37 -0.19 6.99
N PHE A 72 16.12 0.25 6.88
CA PHE A 72 15.41 0.20 5.61
C PHE A 72 16.04 1.17 4.58
N VAL A 73 16.43 2.38 4.99
CA VAL A 73 17.11 3.34 4.09
C VAL A 73 18.50 2.83 3.66
N GLU A 74 19.27 2.22 4.56
CA GLU A 74 20.54 1.54 4.25
C GLU A 74 20.33 0.41 3.23
N ALA A 75 19.37 -0.49 3.47
CA ALA A 75 19.06 -1.59 2.56
C ALA A 75 18.56 -1.11 1.20
N MET A 76 17.73 -0.05 1.17
CA MET A 76 17.24 0.52 -0.08
C MET A 76 18.36 1.15 -0.91
N ARG A 77 19.38 1.80 -0.32
CA ARG A 77 20.48 2.42 -1.08
C ARG A 77 21.25 1.47 -2.00
N VAL A 78 21.26 0.17 -1.70
CA VAL A 78 21.91 -0.88 -2.52
C VAL A 78 20.90 -1.73 -3.32
N ASN A 79 19.61 -1.45 -3.20
CA ASN A 79 18.55 -2.17 -3.88
C ASN A 79 18.36 -1.66 -5.32
N ALA A 80 18.11 -2.57 -6.28
CA ALA A 80 17.90 -2.21 -7.68
C ALA A 80 16.67 -1.30 -7.93
N SER A 81 15.71 -1.24 -6.99
CA SER A 81 14.55 -0.34 -7.04
C SER A 81 14.84 1.08 -6.56
N TYR A 82 16.05 1.37 -6.06
CA TYR A 82 16.41 2.69 -5.54
C TYR A 82 16.45 3.75 -6.65
N SER A 83 15.44 4.61 -6.65
CA SER A 83 15.29 5.70 -7.61
C SER A 83 15.74 7.04 -7.01
N GLY A 84 16.02 8.02 -7.88
CA GLY A 84 16.29 9.40 -7.43
C GLY A 84 15.15 10.00 -6.60
N THR A 85 13.91 9.57 -6.86
CA THR A 85 12.73 9.91 -6.04
C THR A 85 12.87 9.37 -4.62
N LEU A 86 13.18 8.08 -4.46
CA LEU A 86 13.38 7.47 -3.13
C LEU A 86 14.57 8.08 -2.40
N ALA A 87 15.67 8.37 -3.11
CA ALA A 87 16.84 9.03 -2.55
C ALA A 87 16.54 10.43 -1.99
N MET A 88 15.65 11.18 -2.65
CA MET A 88 15.20 12.50 -2.20
C MET A 88 14.21 12.43 -1.03
N LYS A 89 13.32 11.42 -1.01
CA LYS A 89 12.15 11.39 -0.11
C LYS A 89 12.35 10.59 1.17
N LEU A 90 13.08 9.47 1.13
CA LEU A 90 13.25 8.62 2.32
C LEU A 90 13.86 9.37 3.53
N PRO A 91 14.91 10.20 3.41
CA PRO A 91 15.45 10.94 4.56
C PRO A 91 14.42 11.89 5.18
N LYS A 92 13.77 12.70 4.34
CA LYS A 92 12.68 13.62 4.73
C LYS A 92 11.50 12.90 5.39
N MET A 93 11.16 11.71 4.90
CA MET A 93 10.12 10.84 5.46
C MET A 93 10.47 10.35 6.88
N LEU A 94 11.72 9.98 7.14
CA LEU A 94 12.20 9.65 8.49
C LEU A 94 12.19 10.88 9.42
N GLU A 95 12.68 12.02 8.92
CA GLU A 95 12.75 13.30 9.63
C GLU A 95 11.38 13.98 9.84
N ARG A 96 10.31 13.45 9.24
CA ARG A 96 8.96 14.07 9.16
C ARG A 96 8.93 15.46 8.51
N ASP A 97 9.94 15.79 7.71
CA ASP A 97 9.99 17.02 6.92
C ASP A 97 9.13 16.89 5.64
N PHE A 98 7.87 17.30 5.76
CA PHE A 98 6.93 17.36 4.65
C PHE A 98 6.88 18.74 3.96
N ALA A 99 7.93 19.56 4.06
CA ALA A 99 8.02 20.81 3.29
C ALA A 99 7.92 20.52 1.77
N PRO A 100 6.96 21.14 1.05
CA PRO A 100 6.59 20.70 -0.30
C PRO A 100 7.66 20.99 -1.35
N HIS A 101 8.18 19.92 -1.95
CA HIS A 101 8.76 19.97 -3.30
C HIS A 101 7.67 19.73 -4.35
N PHE A 102 6.69 18.87 -4.04
CA PHE A 102 5.48 18.69 -4.85
C PHE A 102 4.33 18.30 -3.92
N SER A 103 3.30 19.12 -3.83
CA SER A 103 2.29 18.95 -2.77
C SER A 103 1.27 17.86 -3.05
N VAL A 104 0.67 17.34 -1.97
CA VAL A 104 -0.42 16.34 -2.00
C VAL A 104 -1.50 16.74 -3.01
N LYS A 105 -1.99 17.99 -2.98
CA LYS A 105 -3.03 18.47 -3.90
C LYS A 105 -2.64 18.40 -5.38
N HIS A 106 -1.36 18.57 -5.70
CA HIS A 106 -0.87 18.51 -7.08
C HIS A 106 -0.64 17.07 -7.54
N MET A 107 -0.12 16.20 -6.67
CA MET A 107 -0.02 14.77 -7.00
C MET A 107 -1.40 14.12 -7.14
N LEU A 108 -2.36 14.43 -6.25
CA LEU A 108 -3.73 13.92 -6.34
C LEU A 108 -4.39 14.31 -7.66
N LYS A 109 -4.26 15.58 -8.08
CA LYS A 109 -4.75 16.07 -9.37
C LYS A 109 -4.21 15.22 -10.53
N ASP A 110 -2.92 14.90 -10.53
CA ASP A 110 -2.32 14.09 -11.59
C ASP A 110 -2.82 12.64 -11.56
N MET A 111 -3.08 12.06 -10.38
CA MET A 111 -3.69 10.72 -10.26
C MET A 111 -5.16 10.70 -10.71
N GLN A 112 -5.90 11.80 -10.52
CA GLN A 112 -7.25 11.99 -11.05
C GLN A 112 -7.24 12.10 -12.58
N ILE A 113 -6.28 12.84 -13.16
CA ILE A 113 -6.09 12.91 -14.62
C ILE A 113 -5.71 11.52 -15.17
N ALA A 114 -4.83 10.78 -14.50
CA ALA A 114 -4.50 9.40 -14.86
C ALA A 114 -5.75 8.50 -14.89
N SER A 115 -6.60 8.59 -13.85
CA SER A 115 -7.86 7.84 -13.75
C SER A 115 -8.82 8.19 -14.90
N GLN A 116 -8.91 9.46 -15.29
CA GLN A 116 -9.77 9.91 -16.39
C GLN A 116 -9.27 9.42 -17.76
N ILE A 117 -7.95 9.45 -18.00
CA ILE A 117 -7.33 8.91 -19.22
C ILE A 117 -7.56 7.39 -19.29
N ALA A 118 -7.35 6.68 -18.18
CA ALA A 118 -7.57 5.23 -18.10
C ALA A 118 -9.01 4.85 -18.46
N LEU A 119 -10.01 5.57 -17.93
CA LEU A 119 -11.41 5.36 -18.23
C LEU A 119 -11.71 5.51 -19.73
N SER A 120 -11.15 6.52 -20.41
CA SER A 120 -11.31 6.70 -21.87
C SER A 120 -10.61 5.63 -22.72
N HIS A 121 -9.73 4.83 -22.13
CA HIS A 121 -8.98 3.76 -22.80
C HIS A 121 -9.30 2.35 -22.28
N TYR A 122 -10.31 2.22 -21.40
CA TYR A 122 -10.69 0.95 -20.76
C TYR A 122 -9.54 0.25 -20.01
N LEU A 123 -8.64 1.04 -19.41
CA LEU A 123 -7.52 0.54 -18.62
C LEU A 123 -7.89 0.48 -17.14
N ASP A 124 -7.53 -0.62 -16.47
CA ASP A 124 -7.51 -0.70 -15.01
C ASP A 124 -6.12 -0.29 -14.50
N LEU A 125 -6.09 0.65 -13.55
CA LEU A 125 -4.88 1.20 -12.94
C LEU A 125 -4.90 1.03 -11.40
N GLY A 126 -5.17 -0.17 -10.90
CA GLY A 126 -5.30 -0.47 -9.46
C GLY A 126 -4.23 0.16 -8.54
N VAL A 127 -2.94 0.14 -8.93
CA VAL A 127 -1.85 0.77 -8.15
C VAL A 127 -2.01 2.30 -8.09
N THR A 128 -2.48 2.93 -9.17
CA THR A 128 -2.74 4.38 -9.23
C THR A 128 -3.98 4.73 -8.41
N ALA A 129 -5.01 3.87 -8.39
CA ALA A 129 -6.18 4.05 -7.53
C ALA A 129 -5.80 3.99 -6.05
N ALA A 130 -5.02 3.00 -5.62
CA ALA A 130 -4.55 2.88 -4.24
C ALA A 130 -3.76 4.11 -3.77
N ALA A 131 -2.81 4.59 -4.59
CA ALA A 131 -2.03 5.79 -4.30
C ALA A 131 -2.88 7.08 -4.31
N ARG A 132 -3.82 7.22 -5.25
CA ARG A 132 -4.80 8.33 -5.31
C ARG A 132 -5.60 8.40 -4.01
N ASP A 133 -6.04 7.26 -3.50
CA ASP A 133 -6.94 7.23 -2.34
C ASP A 133 -6.20 7.60 -1.05
N GLN A 134 -4.92 7.25 -0.91
CA GLN A 134 -4.10 7.73 0.22
C GLN A 134 -3.85 9.25 0.12
N LEU A 135 -3.62 9.78 -1.08
CA LEU A 135 -3.48 11.22 -1.29
C LEU A 135 -4.78 11.99 -1.02
N LEU A 136 -5.94 11.39 -1.32
CA LEU A 136 -7.25 11.95 -1.00
C LEU A 136 -7.50 11.99 0.52
N GLU A 137 -7.08 10.97 1.25
CA GLU A 137 -7.14 10.94 2.72
C GLU A 137 -6.24 12.03 3.34
N GLN A 138 -5.01 12.23 2.82
CA GLN A 138 -4.15 13.34 3.26
C GLN A 138 -4.78 14.72 2.98
N MET A 139 -5.49 14.90 1.85
CA MET A 139 -6.28 16.11 1.60
C MET A 139 -7.38 16.31 2.65
N GLN A 140 -8.09 15.24 3.03
CA GLN A 140 -9.17 15.29 4.03
C GLN A 140 -8.64 15.62 5.43
N TRP A 141 -7.41 15.24 5.76
CA TRP A 141 -6.72 15.62 7.00
C TRP A 141 -6.10 17.02 6.97
N GLY A 142 -6.25 17.77 5.87
CA GLY A 142 -5.75 19.14 5.74
C GLY A 142 -4.30 19.25 5.25
N HIS A 143 -3.62 18.13 4.98
CA HIS A 143 -2.23 18.10 4.49
C HIS A 143 -2.11 18.36 2.98
N GLY A 144 -3.04 19.12 2.39
CA GLY A 144 -3.07 19.35 0.94
C GLY A 144 -1.89 20.15 0.38
N ASP A 145 -1.27 20.97 1.22
CA ASP A 145 -0.08 21.78 0.90
C ASP A 145 1.24 21.15 1.35
N ASP A 146 1.20 20.10 2.19
CA ASP A 146 2.37 19.29 2.51
C ASP A 146 2.87 18.55 1.25
N ASP A 147 4.13 18.11 1.26
CA ASP A 147 4.68 17.25 0.21
C ASP A 147 3.90 15.93 0.08
N TYR A 148 3.77 15.41 -1.14
CA TYR A 148 3.04 14.15 -1.40
C TYR A 148 3.59 12.93 -0.62
N SER A 149 4.80 12.98 -0.07
CA SER A 149 5.30 11.96 0.88
C SER A 149 4.61 11.98 2.26
N ALA A 150 3.75 12.95 2.55
CA ALA A 150 2.91 13.01 3.76
C ALA A 150 1.97 11.82 3.91
N VAL A 151 1.74 11.00 2.87
CA VAL A 151 1.04 9.69 2.97
C VAL A 151 1.62 8.77 4.06
N LEU A 152 2.88 8.98 4.47
CA LEU A 152 3.49 8.29 5.60
C LEU A 152 2.76 8.52 6.94
N ARG A 153 2.14 9.70 7.13
CA ARG A 153 1.43 10.08 8.37
C ARG A 153 0.36 9.07 8.77
N LYS A 154 -0.26 8.39 7.79
CA LYS A 154 -1.25 7.32 8.00
C LYS A 154 -0.70 6.14 8.80
N TYR A 155 0.55 5.79 8.57
CA TYR A 155 1.15 4.57 9.08
C TYR A 155 1.92 4.82 10.36
N LEU A 156 2.87 5.74 10.29
CA LEU A 156 3.72 6.09 11.41
C LEU A 156 3.07 7.26 12.16
N HIS A 157 2.30 6.96 13.19
CA HIS A 157 1.73 7.99 14.06
C HIS A 157 2.85 8.75 14.78
N GLU A 158 2.59 9.98 15.23
CA GLU A 158 3.47 10.61 16.21
C GLU A 158 3.37 9.84 17.53
N PRO A 159 4.49 9.66 18.28
CA PRO A 159 4.40 9.13 19.64
C PRO A 159 3.53 10.10 20.46
N SER A 160 2.35 9.63 20.88
CA SER A 160 1.45 10.44 21.70
C SER A 160 2.18 10.88 22.97
N PRO A 161 2.24 12.19 23.29
CA PRO A 161 2.85 12.67 24.52
C PRO A 161 1.97 12.30 25.72
N GLY A 162 2.05 11.03 26.15
CA GLY A 162 1.18 10.49 27.21
C GLY A 162 1.32 9.00 27.51
N TYR A 163 1.91 8.19 26.63
CA TYR A 163 2.17 6.77 26.93
C TYR A 163 3.64 6.54 27.33
N SER A 164 3.89 6.63 28.64
CA SER A 164 5.02 5.96 29.26
C SER A 164 4.87 4.44 29.09
N GLU A 165 5.98 3.75 28.88
CA GLU A 165 6.02 2.28 28.86
C GLU A 165 5.56 1.70 30.21
N GLU A 166 4.96 0.51 30.15
CA GLU A 166 4.64 -0.39 31.27
C GLU A 166 3.71 0.16 32.39
N SER A 167 2.41 -0.03 32.19
CA SER A 167 1.56 -0.50 33.29
C SER A 167 1.67 -2.03 33.36
N GLU A 168 2.54 -2.54 34.23
CA GLU A 168 2.44 -3.95 34.65
C GLU A 168 1.00 -4.21 35.14
N ILE A 169 0.28 -5.11 34.49
CA ILE A 169 -0.97 -5.62 35.03
C ILE A 169 -0.58 -6.55 36.18
N GLN A 170 -0.52 -5.99 37.39
CA GLN A 170 -0.46 -6.79 38.61
C GLN A 170 -1.76 -7.58 38.72
N GLU A 171 -1.71 -8.87 38.37
CA GLU A 171 -2.75 -9.81 38.78
C GLU A 171 -2.87 -9.77 40.32
N PRO A 172 -4.07 -9.51 40.87
CA PRO A 172 -4.28 -9.65 42.30
C PRO A 172 -4.02 -11.10 42.70
N LEU A 173 -3.10 -11.32 43.63
CA LEU A 173 -2.92 -12.63 44.26
C LEU A 173 -4.19 -12.99 45.03
N GLU A 174 -5.07 -13.79 44.43
CA GLU A 174 -6.23 -14.37 45.11
C GLU A 174 -5.77 -15.39 46.16
N GLN A 175 -5.46 -14.89 47.36
CA GLN A 175 -5.55 -15.69 48.58
C GLN A 175 -6.99 -15.65 49.08
N SER A 176 -7.81 -16.60 48.61
CA SER A 176 -9.19 -16.81 49.06
C SER A 176 -9.44 -18.31 49.29
N ASN A 177 -10.04 -18.65 50.43
CA ASN A 177 -10.08 -20.03 50.94
C ASN A 177 -11.03 -20.93 50.14
N ALA A 178 -10.48 -21.97 49.50
CA ALA A 178 -11.26 -22.97 48.76
C ALA A 178 -11.99 -24.03 49.62
N GLU A 179 -12.02 -23.88 50.96
CA GLU A 179 -12.57 -24.91 51.87
C GLU A 179 -13.97 -24.62 52.44
N GLU A 180 -14.53 -23.40 52.30
CA GLU A 180 -15.82 -23.04 52.92
C GLU A 180 -17.07 -23.23 52.03
N TRP A 181 -16.94 -23.54 50.73
CA TRP A 181 -18.09 -23.66 49.81
C TRP A 181 -18.58 -25.09 49.54
N ILE A 182 -17.85 -26.13 49.97
CA ILE A 182 -18.18 -27.53 49.64
C ILE A 182 -19.30 -28.12 50.55
N THR A 183 -19.60 -27.51 51.69
CA THR A 183 -20.58 -28.00 52.68
C THR A 183 -21.98 -27.38 52.59
N ALA A 184 -22.29 -26.59 51.55
CA ALA A 184 -23.56 -25.87 51.43
C ALA A 184 -24.56 -26.44 50.38
N SER A 185 -24.23 -27.52 49.65
CA SER A 185 -25.10 -28.06 48.59
C SER A 185 -25.22 -29.60 48.57
N ALA A 186 -25.21 -30.22 49.76
CA ALA A 186 -25.50 -31.64 49.93
C ALA A 186 -26.91 -31.83 50.52
N GLY A 187 -27.96 -31.71 49.70
CA GLY A 187 -29.33 -31.89 50.20
C GLY A 187 -30.47 -31.61 49.22
N ALA A 188 -30.63 -32.41 48.16
CA ALA A 188 -31.95 -32.79 47.59
C ALA A 188 -31.79 -33.82 46.44
N GLU A 189 -32.07 -35.08 46.77
CA GLU A 189 -32.77 -36.13 46.01
C GLU A 189 -32.62 -36.33 44.47
N THR A 190 -32.46 -37.62 44.15
CA THR A 190 -32.36 -38.29 42.84
C THR A 190 -33.60 -38.21 41.94
N GLN A 191 -33.39 -38.29 40.60
CA GLN A 191 -33.91 -39.40 39.75
C GLN A 191 -33.38 -39.38 38.31
N ASN A 192 -32.75 -40.50 37.88
CA ASN A 192 -32.90 -41.27 36.63
C ASN A 192 -32.93 -40.55 35.23
N VAL A 193 -32.37 -41.08 34.12
CA VAL A 193 -31.80 -42.42 33.80
C VAL A 193 -31.04 -42.35 32.43
N GLU A 194 -29.97 -43.16 32.24
CA GLU A 194 -29.32 -43.59 30.95
C GLU A 194 -28.90 -42.50 29.92
N ALA A 195 -28.00 -42.66 28.93
CA ALA A 195 -26.83 -43.49 28.62
C ALA A 195 -26.13 -42.79 27.40
N GLN A 196 -24.89 -43.03 26.96
CA GLN A 196 -23.83 -44.00 27.28
C GLN A 196 -22.46 -43.37 26.90
N GLU A 197 -21.32 -44.04 27.14
CA GLU A 197 -19.97 -43.58 26.73
C GLU A 197 -19.60 -44.01 25.30
N GLU A 198 -18.76 -43.22 24.61
CA GLU A 198 -17.70 -43.79 23.75
C GLU A 198 -16.50 -42.84 23.61
N ASP A 199 -15.30 -43.38 23.82
CA ASP A 199 -14.00 -42.71 23.76
C ASP A 199 -13.60 -42.33 22.32
N LEU A 200 -12.71 -41.34 22.18
CA LEU A 200 -11.31 -41.60 21.76
C LEU A 200 -10.47 -40.30 21.62
N VAL A 201 -9.29 -40.34 22.24
CA VAL A 201 -8.27 -39.29 22.26
C VAL A 201 -7.21 -39.56 21.18
N ALA A 202 -6.74 -38.52 20.45
CA ALA A 202 -5.31 -38.20 20.25
C ALA A 202 -5.02 -37.17 19.14
N SER A 203 -4.27 -36.13 19.52
CA SER A 203 -3.35 -35.34 18.66
C SER A 203 -1.91 -35.92 18.87
N PRO A 204 -0.79 -35.47 18.21
CA PRO A 204 -0.59 -34.17 17.54
C PRO A 204 0.41 -34.05 16.33
N GLU A 205 0.45 -32.84 15.74
CA GLU A 205 1.65 -32.12 15.19
C GLU A 205 2.32 -32.59 13.83
N PRO A 206 3.16 -31.74 13.17
CA PRO A 206 3.05 -31.50 11.71
C PRO A 206 4.34 -31.76 10.89
N VAL A 207 4.29 -31.51 9.56
CA VAL A 207 5.49 -31.51 8.69
C VAL A 207 5.47 -30.38 7.64
N LEU A 208 6.48 -29.51 7.68
CA LEU A 208 6.92 -28.69 6.55
C LEU A 208 7.93 -29.49 5.71
N SER A 209 7.85 -29.38 4.37
CA SER A 209 8.88 -29.90 3.47
C SER A 209 9.13 -28.93 2.31
N PHE A 210 10.34 -28.38 2.25
CA PHE A 210 10.83 -27.56 1.15
C PHE A 210 12.04 -28.27 0.52
N GLY A 211 11.96 -28.61 -0.77
CA GLY A 211 13.07 -29.22 -1.49
C GLY A 211 12.72 -29.54 -2.94
N GLY A 212 13.53 -29.04 -3.88
CA GLY A 212 13.35 -29.34 -5.31
C GLY A 212 13.71 -28.19 -6.24
N THR A 213 15.00 -28.03 -6.55
CA THR A 213 15.43 -27.24 -7.71
C THR A 213 15.10 -27.98 -9.01
N MET A 214 14.50 -27.30 -10.01
CA MET A 214 14.84 -27.51 -11.42
C MET A 214 14.32 -26.39 -12.33
N ASN A 215 15.02 -26.20 -13.45
CA ASN A 215 14.89 -25.09 -14.39
C ASN A 215 14.23 -25.58 -15.70
N ALA A 216 13.08 -25.04 -16.11
CA ALA A 216 12.58 -25.13 -17.49
C ALA A 216 11.38 -24.20 -17.78
N ALA A 217 11.47 -23.46 -18.90
CA ALA A 217 10.42 -22.99 -19.83
C ALA A 217 9.07 -22.45 -19.31
N ALA A 218 8.70 -21.25 -19.78
CA ALA A 218 7.37 -20.66 -19.61
C ALA A 218 6.28 -21.41 -20.41
N PRO A 219 5.07 -21.62 -19.86
CA PRO A 219 3.94 -22.19 -20.59
C PRO A 219 3.23 -21.15 -21.46
N ALA A 220 2.89 -21.52 -22.69
CA ALA A 220 2.06 -20.72 -23.58
C ALA A 220 0.60 -20.62 -23.10
N ALA A 221 -0.09 -19.54 -23.48
CA ALA A 221 -1.46 -19.26 -23.04
C ALA A 221 -2.45 -20.38 -23.40
N ALA A 222 -3.16 -20.90 -22.40
CA ALA A 222 -4.21 -21.90 -22.59
C ALA A 222 -5.50 -21.25 -23.15
N PRO A 223 -6.17 -21.85 -24.15
CA PRO A 223 -7.39 -21.29 -24.70
C PRO A 223 -8.57 -21.43 -23.72
N LEU A 224 -9.29 -20.33 -23.49
CA LEU A 224 -10.48 -20.28 -22.65
C LEU A 224 -11.52 -21.33 -23.07
N ARG A 225 -11.97 -22.16 -22.12
CA ARG A 225 -13.01 -23.16 -22.37
C ARG A 225 -14.32 -22.47 -22.75
N ARG A 226 -14.83 -22.77 -23.96
CA ARG A 226 -16.07 -22.21 -24.56
C ARG A 226 -17.35 -22.31 -23.70
N GLY A 227 -17.34 -23.08 -22.60
CA GLY A 227 -18.45 -23.13 -21.64
C GLY A 227 -18.54 -21.93 -20.69
N PHE A 228 -17.42 -21.30 -20.32
CA PHE A 228 -17.40 -20.29 -19.25
C PHE A 228 -18.20 -19.03 -19.62
N LEU A 229 -18.10 -18.55 -20.87
CA LEU A 229 -18.86 -17.40 -21.36
C LEU A 229 -20.39 -17.64 -21.32
N LYS A 230 -20.85 -18.86 -21.60
CA LYS A 230 -22.29 -19.19 -21.51
C LYS A 230 -22.80 -19.16 -20.08
N GLN A 231 -21.99 -19.61 -19.12
CA GLN A 231 -22.34 -19.63 -17.70
C GLN A 231 -22.27 -18.24 -17.04
N LEU A 232 -21.43 -17.35 -17.58
CA LEU A 232 -21.39 -15.94 -17.17
C LEU A 232 -22.61 -15.18 -17.72
N LEU A 233 -22.95 -15.37 -19.00
CA LEU A 233 -24.09 -14.68 -19.64
C LEU A 233 -25.45 -15.17 -19.11
N SER A 234 -25.59 -16.43 -18.72
CA SER A 234 -26.84 -16.92 -18.10
C SER A 234 -27.11 -16.28 -16.73
N ARG A 235 -26.10 -15.74 -16.04
CA ARG A 235 -26.26 -15.05 -14.76
C ARG A 235 -26.62 -13.56 -14.87
N PHE A 236 -26.44 -12.96 -16.05
CA PHE A 236 -26.89 -11.58 -16.32
C PHE A 236 -28.27 -11.50 -16.98
N SER A 237 -28.86 -12.63 -17.38
CA SER A 237 -30.18 -12.69 -18.03
C SER A 237 -31.34 -13.01 -17.07
N SER A 238 -31.05 -13.30 -15.80
CA SER A 238 -32.06 -13.47 -14.74
C SER A 238 -32.00 -12.27 -13.80
N GLY A 239 -32.54 -11.14 -14.26
CA GLY A 239 -32.89 -10.03 -13.39
C GLY A 239 -34.29 -10.26 -12.81
N GLU A 240 -34.38 -10.34 -11.50
CA GLU A 240 -35.58 -10.00 -10.72
C GLU A 240 -35.16 -8.97 -9.65
N GLU A 241 -36.16 -8.27 -9.11
CA GLU A 241 -36.10 -6.89 -8.57
C GLU A 241 -35.30 -6.69 -7.26
#